data_AF-A0A1Q7Y2N7-F1
#
_entry.id   AF-A0A1Q7Y2N7-F1
#
_cell.length_a   1.000
_cell.length_b   1.000
_cell.length_c   1.000
_cell.angle_alpha   90.00
_cell.angle_beta   90.00
_cell.angle_gamma   90.00
#
_symmetry.space_group_name_H-M   'P 1'
#
loop_
_entity.id
_entity.type
_entity.pdbx_description
1 polymer ?
#
loop_
_entity_poly.entity_id
_entity_poly.type
_entity_poly.pdbx_seq_one_letter_code
_entity_poly.pdbx_strand_id
1 'polypeptide(L)'
;MTYYANTDITPFTPQYLHSTPWDDPEIYKKTSPTSYIAKANTPTLIQHGENDHRVPIPNAYEPRQALEDRGVPVKMVVYEGFGHGITKPKQQRAVMEENEKWFTHYIWGEKPEEPKTPVPQADEKKSAAAVNP
;
A
#
# COMPACT_ATOMS: atom_id res chain seq x y z
N MET A 1 -16.27 8.23 0.57
CA MET A 1 -17.01 7.83 1.80
C MET A 1 -16.15 7.03 2.76
N THR A 2 -15.34 6.12 2.25
CA THR A 2 -14.46 5.21 3.00
C THR A 2 -13.62 5.91 4.08
N TYR A 3 -12.93 7.00 3.73
CA TYR A 3 -12.18 7.80 4.70
C TYR A 3 -13.08 8.42 5.79
N TYR A 4 -14.11 9.19 5.39
CA TYR A 4 -15.00 9.92 6.30
C TYR A 4 -15.57 9.03 7.41
N ALA A 5 -15.99 7.81 7.05
CA ALA A 5 -16.69 6.91 7.98
C ALA A 5 -15.75 6.13 8.92
N ASN A 6 -14.48 5.93 8.54
CA ASN A 6 -13.61 4.96 9.21
C ASN A 6 -12.37 5.60 9.88
N THR A 7 -12.12 6.89 9.66
CA THR A 7 -10.97 7.59 10.25
C THR A 7 -11.13 7.80 11.76
N ASP A 8 -10.03 7.72 12.51
CA ASP A 8 -9.97 8.03 13.95
C ASP A 8 -10.02 9.55 14.26
N ILE A 9 -9.91 10.42 13.24
CA ILE A 9 -10.06 11.88 13.35
C ILE A 9 -11.34 12.37 12.68
N THR A 10 -12.47 11.83 13.13
CA THR A 10 -13.80 12.12 12.56
C THR A 10 -14.12 13.60 12.33
N PRO A 11 -13.68 14.59 13.15
CA PRO A 11 -14.01 16.00 12.91
C PRO A 11 -13.25 16.63 11.74
N PHE A 12 -12.13 16.04 11.31
CA PHE A 12 -11.23 16.67 10.33
C PHE A 12 -11.92 16.98 9.01
N THR A 13 -12.61 15.99 8.42
CA THR A 13 -13.23 16.17 7.09
C THR A 13 -14.39 17.17 7.11
N PRO A 14 -15.36 17.10 8.05
CA PRO A 14 -16.39 18.14 8.20
C PRO A 14 -15.83 19.53 8.44
N GLN A 15 -14.76 19.66 9.25
CA GLN A 15 -14.14 20.97 9.51
C GLN A 15 -13.46 21.52 8.27
N TYR A 16 -12.83 20.66 7.47
CA TYR A 16 -12.11 21.05 6.26
C TYR A 16 -13.04 21.35 5.07
N LEU A 17 -14.06 20.51 4.85
CA LEU A 17 -15.00 20.65 3.73
C LEU A 17 -16.24 21.47 4.10
N HIS A 18 -16.38 21.88 5.36
CA HIS A 18 -17.54 22.63 5.88
C HIS A 18 -18.90 21.95 5.64
N SER A 19 -18.92 20.63 5.43
CA SER A 19 -20.14 19.84 5.19
C SER A 19 -19.94 18.37 5.49
N THR A 20 -21.03 17.61 5.62
CA THR A 20 -21.03 16.14 5.68
C THR A 20 -21.32 15.56 4.30
N PRO A 21 -20.93 14.31 4.01
CA PRO A 21 -21.25 13.71 2.71
C PRO A 21 -22.74 13.44 2.51
N TRP A 22 -23.54 13.53 3.58
CA TRP A 22 -24.99 13.37 3.54
C TRP A 22 -25.67 14.67 3.13
N ASP A 23 -25.10 15.82 3.54
CA ASP A 23 -25.65 17.14 3.24
C ASP A 23 -25.12 17.70 1.91
N ASP A 24 -23.84 17.47 1.59
CA ASP A 24 -23.23 17.83 0.32
C ASP A 24 -22.43 16.64 -0.23
N PRO A 25 -23.07 15.68 -0.92
CA PRO A 25 -22.34 14.57 -1.53
C PRO A 25 -21.40 15.01 -2.67
N GLU A 26 -21.67 16.15 -3.31
CA GLU A 26 -20.91 16.60 -4.49
C GLU A 26 -19.53 17.15 -4.12
N ILE A 27 -19.37 17.85 -2.98
CA ILE A 27 -18.04 18.29 -2.53
C ILE A 27 -17.12 17.09 -2.21
N TYR A 28 -17.67 16.03 -1.64
CA TYR A 28 -16.92 14.79 -1.36
C TYR A 28 -16.55 14.04 -2.64
N LYS A 29 -17.48 13.98 -3.60
CA LYS A 29 -17.19 13.41 -4.92
C LYS A 29 -16.12 14.21 -5.65
N LYS A 30 -16.17 15.55 -5.59
CA LYS A 30 -15.21 16.44 -6.26
C LYS A 30 -13.80 16.29 -5.69
N THR A 31 -13.67 16.06 -4.39
CA THR A 31 -12.38 15.97 -3.68
C THR A 31 -11.83 14.55 -3.56
N SER A 32 -12.62 13.50 -3.84
CA SER A 32 -12.14 12.12 -3.79
C SER A 32 -11.38 11.72 -5.06
N PRO A 33 -10.12 11.24 -4.96
CA PRO A 33 -9.37 10.72 -6.11
C PRO A 33 -10.08 9.55 -6.81
N THR A 34 -10.76 8.68 -6.04
CA THR A 34 -11.47 7.51 -6.57
C THR A 34 -12.58 7.90 -7.55
N SER A 35 -13.19 9.08 -7.41
CA SER A 35 -14.18 9.61 -8.37
C SER A 35 -13.61 9.76 -9.79
N TYR A 36 -12.29 9.89 -9.93
CA TYR A 36 -11.61 10.12 -11.20
C TYR A 36 -10.77 8.92 -11.63
N ILE A 37 -10.79 7.80 -10.90
CA ILE A 37 -9.95 6.64 -11.16
C ILE A 37 -10.19 6.06 -12.56
N ALA A 38 -11.41 6.25 -13.10
CA ALA A 38 -11.77 5.86 -14.46
C ALA A 38 -11.00 6.61 -15.57
N LYS A 39 -10.17 7.60 -15.22
CA LYS A 39 -9.28 8.32 -16.14
C LYS A 39 -7.80 8.00 -15.88
N ALA A 40 -7.49 7.26 -14.82
CA ALA A 40 -6.12 6.90 -14.47
C ALA A 40 -5.52 5.99 -15.54
N ASN A 41 -4.25 6.26 -15.85
CA ASN A 41 -3.41 5.52 -16.80
C ASN A 41 -1.94 5.44 -16.34
N THR A 42 -1.57 6.16 -15.28
CA THR A 42 -0.20 6.21 -14.76
C THR A 42 0.07 5.00 -13.87
N PRO A 43 1.19 4.28 -14.09
CA PRO A 43 1.64 3.27 -13.15
C PRO A 43 1.72 3.82 -11.72
N THR A 44 1.10 3.12 -10.76
CA THR A 44 0.99 3.61 -9.39
C THR A 44 1.62 2.65 -8.36
N LEU A 45 2.50 3.18 -7.51
CA LEU A 45 2.96 2.52 -6.28
C LEU A 45 2.10 2.99 -5.10
N ILE A 46 1.49 2.05 -4.38
CA ILE A 46 0.71 2.28 -3.17
C ILE A 46 1.48 1.68 -1.99
N GLN A 47 1.68 2.46 -0.93
CA GLN A 47 2.38 2.04 0.28
C GLN A 47 1.54 2.39 1.51
N HIS A 48 1.21 1.40 2.34
CA HIS A 48 0.24 1.60 3.42
C HIS A 48 0.59 0.79 4.68
N GLY A 49 0.28 1.33 5.87
CA GLY A 49 0.39 0.59 7.14
C GLY A 49 -0.82 -0.31 7.36
N GLU A 50 -0.61 -1.55 7.79
CA GLU A 50 -1.70 -2.52 8.05
C GLU A 50 -2.76 -2.00 9.04
N ASN A 51 -2.31 -1.35 10.11
CA ASN A 51 -3.12 -0.89 11.24
C ASN A 51 -3.34 0.63 11.21
N ASP A 52 -3.37 1.25 10.02
CA ASP A 52 -3.58 2.68 9.90
C ASP A 52 -5.05 3.05 10.20
N HIS A 53 -5.35 3.43 11.44
CA HIS A 53 -6.68 3.91 11.84
C HIS A 53 -6.95 5.36 11.43
N ARG A 54 -5.91 6.12 11.08
CA ARG A 54 -6.02 7.52 10.62
C ARG A 54 -6.48 7.57 9.18
N VAL A 55 -5.83 6.82 8.30
CA VAL A 55 -6.23 6.57 6.92
C VAL A 55 -6.44 5.07 6.77
N PRO A 56 -7.67 4.56 7.03
CA PRO A 56 -7.98 3.14 6.99
C PRO A 56 -7.52 2.46 5.70
N ILE A 57 -6.93 1.26 5.82
CA ILE A 57 -6.36 0.51 4.69
C ILE A 57 -7.32 0.27 3.50
N PRO A 58 -8.67 0.24 3.65
CA PRO A 58 -9.56 0.23 2.49
C PRO A 58 -9.35 1.41 1.52
N ASN A 59 -8.87 2.57 2.01
CA ASN A 59 -8.52 3.71 1.15
C ASN A 59 -7.34 3.42 0.21
N ALA A 60 -6.54 2.39 0.48
CA ALA A 60 -5.49 1.89 -0.41
C ALA A 60 -5.98 0.72 -1.28
N TYR A 61 -6.81 -0.17 -0.74
CA TYR A 61 -7.35 -1.31 -1.50
C TYR A 61 -8.30 -0.89 -2.63
N GLU A 62 -9.13 0.13 -2.42
CA GLU A 62 -10.06 0.64 -3.43
C GLU A 62 -9.35 1.12 -4.71
N PRO A 63 -8.39 2.08 -4.66
CA PRO A 63 -7.68 2.51 -5.85
C PRO A 63 -6.82 1.39 -6.45
N ARG A 64 -6.23 0.49 -5.63
CA ARG A 64 -5.51 -0.69 -6.15
C ARG A 64 -6.41 -1.55 -7.05
N GLN A 65 -7.57 -1.98 -6.54
CA GLN A 65 -8.50 -2.81 -7.31
C GLN A 65 -8.97 -2.07 -8.58
N ALA A 66 -9.34 -0.80 -8.45
CA ALA A 66 -9.80 -0.02 -9.58
C ALA A 66 -8.72 0.19 -10.67
N LEU A 67 -7.44 0.28 -10.30
CA LEU A 67 -6.34 0.34 -11.26
C LEU A 67 -6.12 -1.02 -11.95
N GLU A 68 -6.18 -2.12 -11.22
CA GLU A 68 -6.09 -3.49 -11.77
C GLU A 68 -7.22 -3.78 -12.76
N ASP A 69 -8.46 -3.46 -12.42
CA ASP A 69 -9.64 -3.64 -13.28
C ASP A 69 -9.49 -2.91 -14.63
N ARG A 70 -8.63 -1.88 -14.67
CA ARG A 70 -8.36 -1.04 -15.84
C ARG A 70 -7.07 -1.42 -16.56
N GLY A 71 -6.35 -2.44 -16.10
CA GLY A 71 -5.06 -2.84 -16.64
C GLY A 71 -3.97 -1.79 -16.45
N VAL A 72 -4.11 -0.87 -15.49
CA VAL A 72 -3.05 0.09 -15.15
C VAL A 72 -2.06 -0.61 -14.21
N PRO A 73 -0.75 -0.60 -14.50
CA PRO A 73 0.22 -1.24 -13.61
C PRO A 73 0.16 -0.64 -12.20
N VAL A 74 -0.01 -1.50 -11.21
CA VAL A 74 -0.06 -1.09 -9.81
C VAL A 74 0.71 -2.07 -8.94
N LYS A 75 1.46 -1.54 -7.97
CA LYS A 75 2.08 -2.31 -6.90
C LYS A 75 1.58 -1.77 -5.57
N MET A 76 1.17 -2.66 -4.68
CA MET A 76 0.82 -2.30 -3.32
C MET A 76 1.76 -2.98 -2.33
N VAL A 77 2.34 -2.22 -1.42
CA VAL A 77 3.18 -2.70 -0.32
C VAL A 77 2.47 -2.37 0.99
N VAL A 78 2.16 -3.42 1.76
CA VAL A 78 1.54 -3.29 3.09
C VAL A 78 2.60 -3.56 4.16
N TYR A 79 2.74 -2.62 5.09
CA TYR A 79 3.68 -2.72 6.20
C TYR A 79 2.98 -3.28 7.44
N GLU A 80 3.23 -4.56 7.72
CA GLU A 80 2.66 -5.31 8.84
C GLU A 80 2.94 -4.65 10.19
N GLY A 81 1.91 -4.50 11.00
CA GLY A 81 2.00 -3.91 12.34
C GLY A 81 2.17 -2.39 12.37
N PHE A 82 2.19 -1.68 11.23
CA PHE A 82 2.32 -0.22 11.19
C PHE A 82 0.98 0.48 11.05
N GLY A 83 0.82 1.61 11.73
CA GLY A 83 -0.33 2.51 11.59
C GLY A 83 -0.06 3.67 10.63
N HIS A 84 -0.49 4.87 11.02
CA HIS A 84 -0.26 6.09 10.24
C HIS A 84 1.22 6.52 10.28
N GLY A 85 1.99 6.01 9.32
CA GLY A 85 3.40 6.29 9.16
C GLY A 85 4.28 5.08 9.49
N ILE A 86 5.33 4.93 8.68
CA ILE A 86 6.34 3.88 8.85
C ILE A 86 7.51 4.48 9.62
N THR A 87 7.71 4.05 10.87
CA THR A 87 8.60 4.75 11.83
C THR A 87 9.85 3.96 12.20
N LYS A 88 9.90 2.66 11.95
CA LYS A 88 11.08 1.84 12.26
C LYS A 88 12.10 1.96 11.14
N PRO A 89 13.41 2.14 11.44
CA PRO A 89 14.43 2.37 10.42
C PRO A 89 14.49 1.31 9.32
N LYS A 90 14.32 0.02 9.67
CA LYS A 90 14.32 -1.08 8.69
C LYS A 90 13.19 -0.94 7.67
N GLN A 91 11.98 -0.63 8.13
CA GLN A 91 10.82 -0.49 7.26
C GLN A 91 10.85 0.84 6.50
N GLN A 92 11.39 1.91 7.08
CA GLN A 92 11.65 3.15 6.35
C GLN A 92 12.63 2.92 5.19
N ARG A 93 13.68 2.14 5.41
CA ARG A 93 14.58 1.72 4.33
C ARG A 93 13.82 0.92 3.25
N ALA A 94 12.97 -0.03 3.64
CA ALA A 94 12.14 -0.77 2.68
C ALA A 94 11.22 0.15 1.86
N VAL A 95 10.59 1.16 2.48
CA VAL A 95 9.82 2.21 1.77
C VAL A 95 10.66 2.91 0.72
N MET A 96 11.89 3.29 1.08
CA MET A 96 12.80 3.99 0.16
C MET A 96 13.28 3.09 -0.97
N GLU A 97 13.60 1.83 -0.69
CA GLU A 97 13.98 0.84 -1.71
C GLU A 97 12.83 0.57 -2.70
N GLU A 98 11.59 0.55 -2.22
CA GLU A 98 10.40 0.41 -3.07
C GLU A 98 10.17 1.64 -3.96
N ASN A 99 10.37 2.84 -3.41
CA ASN A 99 10.34 4.07 -4.20
C ASN A 99 11.43 4.08 -5.28
N GLU A 100 12.66 3.75 -4.90
CA GLU A 100 13.80 3.69 -5.83
C GLU A 100 13.50 2.74 -6.99
N LYS A 101 13.15 1.48 -6.70
CA LYS A 101 12.81 0.48 -7.72
C LYS A 101 11.68 0.93 -8.64
N TRP A 102 10.67 1.59 -8.08
CA TRP A 102 9.54 2.08 -8.87
C TRP A 102 9.95 3.17 -9.83
N PHE A 103 10.69 4.17 -9.34
CA PHE A 103 11.10 5.29 -10.15
C PHE A 103 12.17 4.90 -11.18
N THR A 104 13.18 4.09 -10.81
CA THR A 104 14.19 3.60 -11.78
C THR A 104 13.53 2.86 -12.94
N HIS A 105 12.50 2.06 -12.65
CA HIS A 105 11.75 1.37 -13.70
C HIS A 105 10.94 2.32 -14.60
N TYR A 106 10.08 3.17 -14.04
CA TYR A 106 9.12 3.95 -14.83
C TYR A 106 9.64 5.29 -15.35
N ILE A 107 10.68 5.86 -14.74
CA ILE A 107 11.30 7.13 -15.18
C ILE A 107 12.53 6.84 -16.05
N TRP A 108 13.38 5.91 -15.63
CA TRP A 108 14.66 5.64 -16.29
C TRP A 108 14.68 4.39 -17.16
N GLY A 109 13.60 3.60 -17.18
CA GLY A 109 13.47 2.41 -18.02
C GLY A 109 14.34 1.24 -17.57
N GLU A 110 14.85 1.28 -16.33
CA GLU A 110 15.64 0.19 -15.77
C GLU A 110 14.74 -1.03 -15.53
N LYS A 111 15.29 -2.23 -15.68
CA LYS A 111 14.55 -3.44 -15.31
C LYS A 111 14.62 -3.57 -13.79
N PRO A 112 13.48 -3.78 -13.09
CA PRO A 112 13.51 -4.03 -11.66
C PRO A 112 14.41 -5.25 -11.42
N GLU A 113 15.39 -5.13 -10.51
CA GLU A 113 16.12 -6.32 -10.06
C GLU A 113 15.08 -7.28 -9.45
N GLU A 114 15.01 -8.49 -9.99
CA GLU A 114 14.19 -9.54 -9.38
C GLU A 114 14.69 -9.77 -7.95
N PRO A 115 13.77 -9.99 -6.99
CA PRO A 115 14.19 -10.30 -5.64
C PRO A 115 15.14 -11.48 -5.68
N LYS A 116 16.36 -11.30 -5.13
CA LYS A 116 17.25 -12.40 -4.80
C LYS A 116 16.56 -13.19 -3.71
N THR A 117 15.66 -14.09 -4.10
CA THR A 117 15.05 -15.04 -3.18
C THR A 117 16.22 -15.71 -2.46
N PRO A 118 16.28 -15.68 -1.12
CA PRO A 118 17.11 -16.64 -0.43
C PRO A 118 16.52 -17.98 -0.81
N VAL A 119 17.18 -18.70 -1.73
CA VAL A 119 16.96 -20.14 -1.87
C VAL A 119 17.10 -20.67 -0.44
N PRO A 120 16.08 -21.34 0.13
CA PRO A 120 16.25 -22.00 1.41
C PRO A 120 17.50 -22.87 1.26
N GLN A 121 18.57 -22.57 2.01
CA GLN A 121 19.66 -23.52 2.10
C GLN A 121 19.03 -24.78 2.67
N ALA A 122 18.98 -25.84 1.87
CA ALA A 122 18.57 -27.14 2.35
C ALA A 122 19.45 -27.45 3.56
N ASP A 123 18.82 -27.67 4.72
CA ASP A 123 19.50 -28.11 5.94
C ASP A 123 20.12 -29.49 5.68
N GLU A 124 21.32 -29.51 5.12
CA GLU A 124 22.15 -30.71 5.09
C GLU A 124 22.79 -30.93 6.47
N LYS A 125 22.39 -32.05 7.08
CA LYS A 125 22.96 -32.74 8.27
C LYS A 125 22.27 -32.36 9.59
N LYS A 126 21.59 -33.28 10.29
CA LYS A 126 22.03 -34.65 10.62
C LYS A 126 20.86 -35.64 10.64
N SER A 127 20.85 -36.58 9.69
CA SER A 127 20.46 -37.96 9.98
C SER A 127 21.70 -38.65 10.55
N ALA A 128 21.72 -38.88 11.85
CA ALA A 128 22.65 -39.79 12.49
C ALA A 128 21.82 -40.96 13.05
N ALA A 129 21.79 -42.00 12.23
CA ALA A 129 21.56 -43.42 12.52
C ALA A 129 21.08 -43.79 13.93
N ALA A 130 19.90 -44.42 13.96
CA ALA A 130 19.63 -45.51 14.89
C ALA A 130 20.64 -46.65 14.65
N VAL A 131 21.16 -47.27 15.72
CA VAL A 131 21.29 -48.74 15.93
C VAL A 131 21.83 -48.96 17.36
N ASN A 132 21.04 -49.69 18.17
CA ASN A 132 21.36 -50.22 19.51
C ASN A 132 22.51 -51.25 19.48
N PRO A 133 23.12 -51.55 20.64
CA PRO A 133 22.64 -52.71 21.41
C PRO A 133 22.12 -52.38 22.81
#